data_AF-A0A251UUK9-F1
#
_entry.id   AF-A0A251UUK9-F1
#
_cell.length_a   1.000
_cell.length_b   1.000
_cell.length_c   1.000
_cell.angle_alpha   90.00
_cell.angle_beta   90.00
_cell.angle_gamma   90.00
#
_symmetry.space_group_name_H-M   'P 1'
#
loop_
_entity.id
_entity.type
_entity.pdbx_description
1 polymer ?
#
loop_
_entity_poly.entity_id
_entity_poly.type
_entity_poly.pdbx_seq_one_letter_code
_entity_poly.pdbx_strand_id
1 'polypeptide(L)'
;MKTTFSSIFLTLFLFTTTISPLTAIIHDSSGNKLLHGIPYYILPLLRGSGGGLTLSQTTKNACPLNITQEPFEVNRGTPFTFNPIVLDEQFIRGAYPLSIEADVINPCSGSKIWKVESTTSSKNNGDTFVTSVTVRDSNSKKKDDDDDDDKGVDIVTTGGEFNKPESCFQIVEDVMMPGLQSYQIQNCPFKCGSSDDGFTCYNVGVVTDVDGNGYLGRTDAMFPVVFESSYGTYV
;
A
#
# COMPACT_ATOMS: atom_id res chain seq x y z
N MET A 1 -51.27 37.44 -49.34
CA MET A 1 -50.55 37.11 -48.09
C MET A 1 -49.70 35.88 -48.33
N LYS A 2 -48.37 36.00 -48.23
CA LYS A 2 -47.42 34.88 -48.15
C LYS A 2 -46.42 35.25 -47.06
N THR A 3 -46.51 34.61 -45.90
CA THR A 3 -45.58 34.77 -44.79
C THR A 3 -44.72 33.51 -44.71
N THR A 4 -43.47 33.62 -45.14
CA THR A 4 -42.45 32.59 -44.96
C THR A 4 -41.84 32.74 -43.57
N PHE A 5 -42.05 31.76 -42.69
CA PHE A 5 -41.38 31.69 -41.38
C PHE A 5 -40.05 30.93 -41.54
N SER A 6 -38.95 31.65 -41.27
CA SER A 6 -37.60 31.10 -41.15
C SER A 6 -37.41 30.57 -39.73
N SER A 7 -37.16 29.26 -39.59
CA SER A 7 -36.94 28.61 -38.29
C SER A 7 -35.45 28.36 -38.07
N ILE A 8 -34.83 29.21 -37.26
CA ILE A 8 -33.44 29.07 -36.80
C ILE A 8 -33.41 28.01 -35.69
N PHE A 9 -32.86 26.83 -35.98
CA PHE A 9 -32.54 25.83 -34.96
C PHE A 9 -31.21 26.20 -34.30
N LEU A 10 -31.26 26.80 -33.12
CA LEU A 10 -30.08 27.03 -32.27
C LEU A 10 -29.79 25.74 -31.48
N THR A 11 -28.89 24.90 -31.99
CA THR A 11 -28.37 23.75 -31.26
C THR A 11 -27.39 24.21 -30.20
N LEU A 12 -27.83 24.20 -28.94
CA LEU A 12 -27.00 24.45 -27.76
C LEU A 12 -26.05 23.26 -27.54
N PHE A 13 -24.80 23.38 -28.00
CA PHE A 13 -23.74 22.43 -27.64
C PHE A 13 -23.41 22.63 -26.15
N LEU A 14 -23.96 21.77 -25.30
CA LEU A 14 -23.55 21.65 -23.90
C LEU A 14 -22.15 21.02 -23.88
N PHE A 15 -21.12 21.85 -23.77
CA PHE A 15 -19.78 21.39 -23.39
C PHE A 15 -19.83 20.91 -21.94
N THR A 16 -20.03 19.61 -21.74
CA THR A 16 -19.79 18.97 -20.45
C THR A 16 -18.29 18.90 -20.24
N THR A 17 -17.71 19.86 -19.54
CA THR A 17 -16.35 19.74 -19.02
C THR A 17 -16.36 18.63 -17.98
N THR A 18 -15.77 17.48 -18.31
CA THR A 18 -15.51 16.40 -17.34
C THR A 18 -14.53 16.94 -16.30
N ILE A 19 -15.05 17.35 -15.14
CA ILE A 19 -14.22 17.65 -13.98
C ILE A 19 -13.68 16.30 -13.51
N SER A 20 -12.42 16.00 -13.76
CA SER A 20 -11.75 14.87 -13.10
C SER A 20 -11.87 15.10 -11.59
N PRO A 21 -12.36 14.14 -10.80
CA PRO A 21 -12.45 14.32 -9.36
C PRO A 21 -11.04 14.58 -8.83
N LEU A 22 -10.83 15.75 -8.25
CA LEU A 22 -9.61 16.05 -7.50
C LEU A 22 -9.55 15.03 -6.37
N THR A 23 -8.55 14.14 -6.38
CA THR A 23 -8.44 13.11 -5.35
C THR A 23 -8.21 13.76 -3.98
N ALA A 24 -8.83 13.17 -2.95
CA ALA A 24 -8.81 13.70 -1.58
C ALA A 24 -7.38 13.78 -1.03
N ILE A 25 -7.12 14.74 -0.13
CA ILE A 25 -5.82 14.89 0.51
C ILE A 25 -5.78 13.94 1.72
N ILE A 26 -4.69 13.19 1.87
CA ILE A 26 -4.48 12.31 3.02
C ILE A 26 -4.03 13.15 4.21
N HIS A 27 -4.59 12.88 5.39
CA HIS A 27 -4.25 13.56 6.63
C HIS A 27 -3.58 12.59 7.61
N ASP A 28 -2.77 13.14 8.51
CA ASP A 28 -2.28 12.42 9.68
C ASP A 28 -3.33 12.39 10.79
N SER A 29 -3.04 11.62 11.84
CA SER A 29 -3.89 11.46 13.03
C SER A 29 -4.08 12.75 13.84
N SER A 30 -3.30 13.81 13.57
CA SER A 30 -3.48 15.15 14.14
C SER A 30 -4.35 16.05 13.27
N GLY A 31 -4.80 15.57 12.11
CA GLY A 31 -5.61 16.31 11.14
C GLY A 31 -4.80 17.22 10.22
N ASN A 32 -3.47 17.13 10.23
CA ASN A 32 -2.62 17.85 9.29
C ASN A 32 -2.51 17.08 7.97
N LYS A 33 -2.24 17.78 6.87
CA LYS A 33 -1.97 17.13 5.58
C LYS A 33 -0.72 16.26 5.69
N LEU A 34 -0.80 15.03 5.21
CA LEU A 34 0.34 14.13 5.10
C LEU A 34 1.33 14.69 4.08
N LEU A 35 2.58 14.91 4.49
CA LEU A 35 3.59 15.57 3.66
C LEU A 35 4.49 14.56 2.94
N HIS A 36 4.90 14.89 1.73
CA HIS A 36 5.88 14.09 0.98
C HIS A 36 7.27 14.15 1.63
N GLY A 37 8.04 13.06 1.55
CA GLY A 37 9.41 13.01 2.06
C GLY A 37 9.59 13.20 3.58
N ILE A 38 8.50 13.34 4.34
CA ILE A 38 8.51 13.45 5.80
C ILE A 38 8.20 12.08 6.43
N PRO A 39 8.96 11.66 7.46
CA PRO A 39 8.72 10.40 8.15
C PRO A 39 7.45 10.38 9.02
N TYR A 40 6.65 9.33 8.84
CA TYR A 40 5.48 9.01 9.67
C TYR A 40 5.53 7.55 10.12
N TYR A 41 5.06 7.28 11.33
CA TYR A 41 4.69 5.94 11.76
C TYR A 41 3.36 5.54 11.11
N ILE A 42 3.27 4.28 10.69
CA ILE A 42 2.04 3.68 10.17
C ILE A 42 1.47 2.77 11.26
N LEU A 43 0.35 3.16 11.85
CA LEU A 43 -0.25 2.49 13.01
C LEU A 43 -1.59 1.86 12.63
N PRO A 44 -1.92 0.66 13.16
CA PRO A 44 -3.25 0.11 13.00
C PRO A 44 -4.28 1.03 13.66
N LEU A 45 -5.43 1.20 12.99
CA LEU A 45 -6.54 1.98 13.55
C LEU A 45 -7.13 1.32 14.81
N LEU A 46 -7.23 -0.01 14.77
CA LEU A 46 -7.86 -0.80 15.81
C LEU A 46 -6.84 -1.11 16.90
N ARG A 47 -7.23 -0.83 18.15
CA ARG A 47 -6.40 -1.17 19.32
C ARG A 47 -6.39 -2.67 19.57
N GLY A 48 -5.33 -3.16 20.20
CA GLY A 48 -5.16 -4.58 20.52
C GLY A 48 -4.86 -5.49 19.34
N SER A 49 -4.68 -4.96 18.12
CA SER A 49 -4.33 -5.75 16.93
C SER A 49 -2.83 -5.73 16.61
N GLY A 50 -1.98 -5.32 17.54
CA GLY A 50 -0.54 -5.12 17.36
C GLY A 50 -0.14 -3.64 17.36
N GLY A 51 1.16 -3.38 17.21
CA GLY A 51 1.75 -2.05 17.10
C GLY A 51 1.89 -1.58 15.65
N GLY A 52 2.73 -0.58 15.46
CA GLY A 52 3.01 0.00 14.15
C GLY A 52 3.82 -0.91 13.23
N LEU A 53 3.90 -0.52 11.96
CA LEU A 53 4.72 -1.23 10.98
C LEU A 53 6.21 -1.02 11.25
N THR A 54 6.99 -2.07 11.05
CA THR A 54 8.42 -2.13 11.37
C THR A 54 9.17 -3.03 10.39
N LEU A 55 10.49 -3.02 10.48
CA LEU A 55 11.37 -3.85 9.64
C LEU A 55 11.84 -5.07 10.42
N SER A 56 11.83 -6.24 9.80
CA SER A 56 12.37 -7.46 10.39
C SER A 56 13.22 -8.26 9.40
N GLN A 57 14.06 -9.13 9.95
CA GLN A 57 14.91 -10.05 9.20
C GLN A 57 14.39 -11.47 9.38
N THR A 58 14.33 -12.25 8.29
CA THR A 58 14.00 -13.69 8.37
C THR A 58 15.10 -14.48 9.07
N THR A 59 16.36 -14.14 8.83
CA THR A 59 17.53 -14.74 9.49
C THR A 59 18.59 -13.67 9.76
N LYS A 60 19.60 -13.99 10.58
CA LYS A 60 20.64 -13.03 10.97
C LYS A 60 21.37 -12.47 9.74
N ASN A 61 21.32 -11.16 9.54
CA ASN A 61 21.88 -10.42 8.40
C ASN A 61 21.17 -10.65 7.05
N ALA A 62 19.95 -11.19 7.06
CA ALA A 62 19.16 -11.34 5.84
C ALA A 62 18.69 -9.96 5.32
N CYS A 63 18.91 -9.71 4.04
CA CYS A 63 18.45 -8.52 3.34
C CYS A 63 18.03 -8.90 1.91
N PRO A 64 16.94 -8.35 1.35
CA PRO A 64 16.14 -7.24 1.86
C PRO A 64 15.35 -7.57 3.13
N LEU A 65 14.91 -6.53 3.83
CA LEU A 65 14.13 -6.65 5.07
C LEU A 65 12.65 -6.83 4.75
N ASN A 66 11.95 -7.60 5.56
CA ASN A 66 10.50 -7.72 5.45
C ASN A 66 9.84 -6.54 6.16
N ILE A 67 8.71 -6.08 5.62
CA ILE A 67 7.82 -5.19 6.36
C ILE A 67 6.92 -6.06 7.23
N THR A 68 6.93 -5.78 8.53
CA THR A 68 6.20 -6.55 9.55
C THR A 68 5.46 -5.63 10.48
N GLN A 69 4.61 -6.19 11.33
CA GLN A 69 3.92 -5.46 12.37
C GLN A 69 4.58 -5.72 13.72
N GLU A 70 4.78 -4.66 14.52
CA GLU A 70 5.15 -4.80 15.92
C GLU A 70 4.11 -5.62 16.69
N PRO A 71 4.51 -6.53 17.60
CA PRO A 71 3.55 -7.36 18.34
C PRO A 71 2.78 -6.58 19.41
N PHE A 72 3.31 -5.46 19.90
CA PHE A 72 2.73 -4.69 21.00
C PHE A 72 2.30 -3.30 20.55
N GLU A 73 1.06 -2.91 20.88
CA GLU A 73 0.46 -1.62 20.52
C GLU A 73 1.28 -0.39 20.96
N VAL A 74 2.05 -0.54 22.05
CA VAL A 74 2.91 0.54 22.57
C VAL A 74 4.12 0.82 21.67
N ASN A 75 4.49 -0.11 20.79
CA ASN A 75 5.60 0.05 19.87
C ASN A 75 5.08 0.66 18.56
N ARG A 76 5.59 1.84 18.22
CA ARG A 76 5.22 2.55 16.98
C ARG A 76 5.91 2.00 15.74
N GLY A 77 6.94 1.18 15.90
CA GLY A 77 7.71 0.61 14.82
C GLY A 77 8.68 1.60 14.16
N THR A 78 8.83 1.45 12.84
CA THR A 78 9.77 2.21 12.01
C THR A 78 9.03 3.34 11.28
N PRO A 79 9.61 4.54 11.14
CA PRO A 79 9.01 5.58 10.32
C PRO A 79 9.21 5.34 8.81
N PHE A 80 8.25 5.79 8.01
CA PHE A 80 8.27 5.70 6.55
C PHE A 80 8.00 7.06 5.92
N THR A 81 8.60 7.31 4.76
CA THR A 81 8.31 8.47 3.91
C THR A 81 7.45 8.07 2.72
N PHE A 82 6.66 9.03 2.22
CA PHE A 82 5.79 8.86 1.07
C PHE A 82 6.28 9.76 -0.06
N ASN A 83 6.48 9.18 -1.24
CA ASN A 83 7.09 9.86 -2.37
C ASN A 83 6.17 9.72 -3.59
N PRO A 84 5.38 10.75 -3.93
CA PRO A 84 4.54 10.76 -5.13
C PRO A 84 5.35 10.47 -6.40
N ILE A 85 4.78 9.70 -7.33
CA ILE A 85 5.49 9.27 -8.55
C ILE A 85 5.29 10.24 -9.72
N VAL A 86 4.07 10.78 -9.86
CA VAL A 86 3.70 11.58 -11.05
C VAL A 86 3.44 13.05 -10.70
N LEU A 87 2.89 13.36 -9.52
CA LEU A 87 2.64 14.73 -9.07
C LEU A 87 3.76 15.19 -8.17
N ASP A 88 4.44 16.26 -8.54
CA ASP A 88 5.38 16.96 -7.66
C ASP A 88 4.63 17.96 -6.77
N GLU A 89 3.94 17.43 -5.76
CA GLU A 89 3.20 18.20 -4.76
C GLU A 89 3.72 17.92 -3.35
N GLN A 90 3.59 18.92 -2.47
CA GLN A 90 4.08 18.82 -1.10
C GLN A 90 3.27 17.85 -0.22
N PHE A 91 2.02 17.58 -0.59
CA PHE A 91 1.08 16.78 0.20
C PHE A 91 0.65 15.53 -0.57
N ILE A 92 0.36 14.47 0.18
CA ILE A 92 -0.03 13.18 -0.39
C ILE A 92 -1.52 13.19 -0.74
N ARG A 93 -1.82 12.81 -1.99
CA ARG A 93 -3.19 12.61 -2.46
C ARG A 93 -3.59 11.14 -2.41
N GLY A 94 -4.85 10.92 -2.08
CA GLY A 94 -5.48 9.61 -2.15
C GLY A 94 -5.55 9.09 -3.57
N ALA A 95 -5.58 7.77 -3.71
CA ALA A 95 -5.65 7.05 -4.97
C ALA A 95 -4.60 7.47 -6.02
N TYR A 96 -3.48 8.05 -5.58
CA TYR A 96 -2.40 8.52 -6.44
C TYR A 96 -1.17 7.64 -6.30
N PRO A 97 -0.46 7.30 -7.40
CA PRO A 97 0.72 6.44 -7.32
C PRO A 97 1.84 7.10 -6.52
N LEU A 98 2.37 6.37 -5.56
CA LEU A 98 3.48 6.77 -4.70
C LEU A 98 4.40 5.58 -4.39
N SER A 99 5.64 5.88 -4.04
CA SER A 99 6.58 4.93 -3.43
C SER A 99 6.60 5.17 -1.92
N ILE A 100 6.74 4.09 -1.15
CA ILE A 100 6.91 4.13 0.31
C ILE A 100 8.34 3.71 0.62
N GLU A 101 9.04 4.48 1.44
CA GLU A 101 10.44 4.21 1.77
C GLU A 101 10.65 4.23 3.28
N ALA A 102 11.42 3.26 3.81
CA ALA A 102 11.77 3.24 5.23
C ALA A 102 12.79 4.33 5.58
N ASP A 103 12.48 5.15 6.59
CA ASP A 103 13.35 6.20 7.10
C ASP A 103 14.26 5.67 8.21
N VAL A 104 15.28 4.91 7.82
CA VAL A 104 16.26 4.33 8.75
C VAL A 104 17.67 4.40 8.19
N ILE A 105 18.64 4.43 9.10
CA ILE A 105 20.06 4.40 8.76
C ILE A 105 20.46 2.95 8.48
N ASN A 106 20.84 2.66 7.23
CA ASN A 106 21.49 1.41 6.78
C ASN A 106 20.66 0.07 6.75
N PRO A 107 19.56 -0.09 5.96
CA PRO A 107 18.66 -1.28 6.08
C PRO A 107 18.44 -2.18 4.83
N CYS A 108 19.41 -2.64 4.03
CA CYS A 108 20.80 -2.96 4.30
C CYS A 108 21.63 -2.61 3.05
N SER A 109 22.19 -1.41 3.02
CA SER A 109 23.00 -0.79 1.94
C SER A 109 22.42 -0.75 0.50
N GLY A 110 21.29 -1.40 0.24
CA GLY A 110 20.49 -1.27 -0.98
C GLY A 110 19.31 -0.31 -0.81
N SER A 111 18.34 -0.43 -1.71
CA SER A 111 17.11 0.39 -1.65
C SER A 111 16.27 0.07 -0.42
N LYS A 112 15.66 1.12 0.16
CA LYS A 112 14.74 1.05 1.29
C LYS A 112 13.28 1.18 0.86
N ILE A 113 13.05 1.27 -0.45
CA ILE A 113 11.73 1.37 -1.06
C ILE A 113 11.03 0.03 -0.91
N TRP A 114 9.76 0.09 -0.56
CA TRP A 114 8.89 -1.08 -0.50
C TRP A 114 8.70 -1.68 -1.89
N LYS A 115 8.74 -3.01 -1.99
CA LYS A 115 8.28 -3.78 -3.15
C LYS A 115 7.41 -4.94 -2.68
N VAL A 116 6.49 -5.37 -3.52
CA VAL A 116 5.81 -6.66 -3.35
C VAL A 116 6.64 -7.77 -4.01
N GLU A 117 6.80 -8.88 -3.31
CA GLU A 117 7.57 -10.04 -3.75
C GLU A 117 6.79 -11.33 -3.47
N SER A 118 6.66 -12.20 -4.47
CA SER A 118 5.99 -13.49 -4.34
C SER A 118 6.95 -14.52 -3.73
N THR A 119 6.61 -15.08 -2.58
CA THR A 119 7.38 -16.17 -1.97
C THR A 119 7.00 -17.49 -2.66
N THR A 120 7.86 -18.03 -3.51
CA THR A 120 7.64 -19.40 -4.03
C THR A 120 8.29 -20.41 -3.08
N SER A 121 7.58 -21.47 -2.65
CA SER A 121 8.19 -22.59 -1.93
C SER A 121 8.97 -23.50 -2.90
N SER A 122 9.87 -22.95 -3.72
CA SER A 122 10.62 -23.76 -4.66
C SER A 122 11.89 -24.30 -4.01
N LYS A 123 11.90 -25.60 -3.68
CA LYS A 123 13.13 -26.35 -3.36
C LYS A 123 13.96 -26.44 -4.64
N ASN A 124 14.82 -25.46 -4.91
CA ASN A 124 15.80 -25.58 -5.98
C ASN A 124 17.22 -25.28 -5.51
N ASN A 125 18.10 -26.17 -5.95
CA ASN A 125 19.50 -26.36 -5.60
C ASN A 125 20.36 -25.18 -6.11
N GLY A 126 21.05 -24.46 -5.21
CA GLY A 126 22.32 -23.80 -5.55
C GLY A 126 22.50 -22.31 -5.25
N ASP A 127 21.45 -21.52 -5.04
CA ASP A 127 21.57 -20.14 -4.54
C ASP A 127 20.28 -19.76 -3.80
N THR A 128 20.34 -19.75 -2.47
CA THR A 128 19.15 -19.80 -1.61
C THR A 128 18.95 -18.44 -0.93
N PHE A 129 18.18 -17.55 -1.56
CA PHE A 129 17.44 -16.52 -0.83
C PHE A 129 15.97 -16.95 -0.77
N VAL A 130 15.66 -17.83 0.17
CA VAL A 130 14.31 -18.34 0.39
C VAL A 130 13.68 -17.57 1.54
N THR A 131 12.85 -16.58 1.21
CA THR A 131 11.90 -15.99 2.16
C THR A 131 10.72 -16.95 2.30
N SER A 132 10.92 -18.07 3.00
CA SER A 132 9.85 -19.06 3.25
C SER A 132 8.92 -18.58 4.35
N VAL A 133 8.13 -17.55 4.06
CA VAL A 133 6.99 -17.19 4.92
C VAL A 133 5.86 -18.16 4.58
N THR A 134 5.64 -19.15 5.44
CA THR A 134 4.47 -20.03 5.36
C THR A 134 3.35 -19.38 6.17
N VAL A 135 2.24 -19.05 5.51
CA VAL A 135 1.14 -18.29 6.09
C VAL A 135 0.04 -19.21 6.61
N ARG A 136 -0.60 -18.83 7.71
CA ARG A 136 -1.80 -19.51 8.20
C ARG A 136 -3.00 -19.11 7.34
N ASP A 137 -3.38 -19.96 6.38
CA ASP A 137 -4.63 -19.78 5.64
C ASP A 137 -5.84 -19.89 6.57
N SER A 138 -6.48 -18.76 6.86
CA SER A 138 -7.72 -18.72 7.63
C SER A 138 -8.97 -18.96 6.77
N ASN A 139 -8.81 -19.27 5.48
CA ASN A 139 -9.93 -19.38 4.54
C ASN A 139 -9.77 -20.51 3.50
N SER A 140 -9.44 -21.72 3.95
CA SER A 140 -9.66 -22.91 3.13
C SER A 140 -11.15 -23.29 3.15
N LYS A 141 -11.94 -22.62 2.32
CA LYS A 141 -13.20 -23.19 1.87
C LYS A 141 -12.81 -24.44 1.07
N LYS A 142 -12.91 -25.63 1.70
CA LYS A 142 -12.70 -26.94 1.07
C LYS A 142 -13.28 -26.93 -0.34
N LYS A 143 -12.40 -26.86 -1.33
CA LYS A 143 -12.72 -27.13 -2.72
C LYS A 143 -11.93 -28.39 -3.03
N ASP A 144 -12.62 -29.51 -2.94
CA ASP A 144 -12.11 -30.79 -3.38
C ASP A 144 -11.97 -30.69 -4.90
N ASP A 145 -10.78 -30.38 -5.42
CA ASP A 145 -10.36 -30.59 -6.79
C ASP A 145 -8.82 -30.59 -6.82
N ASP A 146 -8.24 -31.71 -7.23
CA ASP A 146 -6.81 -31.98 -7.32
C ASP A 146 -6.09 -31.00 -8.29
N ASP A 147 -5.38 -30.02 -7.74
CA ASP A 147 -4.20 -29.34 -8.30
C ASP A 147 -3.79 -28.25 -7.28
N ASP A 148 -3.14 -28.66 -6.18
CA ASP A 148 -2.53 -27.73 -5.21
C ASP A 148 -1.30 -27.08 -5.85
N ASP A 149 -1.54 -26.14 -6.76
CA ASP A 149 -0.55 -25.14 -7.17
C ASP A 149 -0.24 -24.34 -5.90
N ASP A 150 0.92 -24.59 -5.29
CA ASP A 150 1.40 -23.92 -4.07
C ASP A 150 1.39 -22.40 -4.32
N LYS A 151 0.29 -21.75 -3.94
CA LYS A 151 0.10 -20.33 -4.17
C LYS A 151 1.06 -19.59 -3.25
N GLY A 152 2.17 -19.15 -3.83
CA GLY A 152 3.11 -18.29 -3.15
C GLY A 152 2.42 -17.07 -2.54
N VAL A 153 2.94 -16.59 -1.42
CA VAL A 153 2.38 -15.44 -0.72
C VAL A 153 3.08 -14.19 -1.18
N ASP A 154 2.32 -13.20 -1.62
CA ASP A 154 2.82 -11.88 -1.96
C ASP A 154 3.05 -11.07 -0.68
N ILE A 155 4.31 -10.91 -0.27
CA ILE A 155 4.71 -10.12 0.91
C ILE A 155 5.37 -8.81 0.49
N VAL A 156 5.43 -7.85 1.40
CA VAL A 156 6.11 -6.57 1.20
C VAL A 156 7.49 -6.61 1.83
N THR A 157 8.51 -6.31 1.04
CA THR A 157 9.92 -6.24 1.46
C THR A 157 10.55 -4.90 1.06
N THR A 158 11.71 -4.57 1.60
CA THR A 158 12.55 -3.48 1.09
C THR A 158 13.28 -3.91 -0.20
N GLY A 159 14.09 -3.04 -0.79
CA GLY A 159 14.85 -3.37 -2.00
C GLY A 159 14.11 -3.10 -3.31
N GLY A 160 12.97 -2.40 -3.27
CA GLY A 160 12.25 -1.96 -4.47
C GLY A 160 12.94 -0.82 -5.21
N GLU A 161 12.47 -0.51 -6.40
CA GLU A 161 12.90 0.66 -7.17
C GLU A 161 11.77 1.68 -7.30
N PHE A 162 12.13 2.96 -7.43
CA PHE A 162 11.17 4.04 -7.64
C PHE A 162 10.46 3.89 -8.99
N ASN A 163 9.16 4.13 -9.02
CA ASN A 163 8.33 4.05 -10.23
C ASN A 163 8.44 2.70 -10.97
N LYS A 164 8.36 1.61 -10.21
CA LYS A 164 8.22 0.25 -10.74
C LYS A 164 6.90 -0.39 -10.32
N PRO A 165 6.33 -1.30 -11.14
CA PRO A 165 5.08 -2.01 -10.84
C PRO A 165 5.00 -2.62 -9.44
N GLU A 166 6.03 -3.32 -9.01
CA GLU A 166 6.14 -4.00 -7.71
C GLU A 166 6.22 -3.01 -6.53
N SER A 167 6.74 -1.80 -6.76
CA SER A 167 6.88 -0.72 -5.77
C SER A 167 5.79 0.35 -5.88
N CYS A 168 4.75 0.10 -6.67
CA CYS A 168 3.72 1.10 -6.97
C CYS A 168 2.57 1.01 -5.97
N PHE A 169 2.55 1.91 -4.99
CA PHE A 169 1.51 1.94 -3.96
C PHE A 169 0.57 3.13 -4.14
N GLN A 170 -0.57 3.06 -3.47
CA GLN A 170 -1.45 4.19 -3.24
C GLN A 170 -2.06 4.08 -1.85
N ILE A 171 -2.55 5.21 -1.35
CA ILE A 171 -3.31 5.29 -0.11
C ILE A 171 -4.74 5.68 -0.50
N VAL A 172 -5.73 4.95 -0.02
CA VAL A 172 -7.14 5.28 -0.21
C VAL A 172 -7.80 5.52 1.14
N GLU A 173 -8.77 6.43 1.18
CA GLU A 173 -9.61 6.59 2.37
C GLU A 173 -10.40 5.31 2.62
N ASP A 174 -10.34 4.83 3.86
CA ASP A 174 -11.16 3.72 4.34
C ASP A 174 -12.15 4.27 5.36
N VAL A 175 -13.43 4.28 5.02
CA VAL A 175 -14.50 4.80 5.87
C VAL A 175 -15.04 3.69 6.76
N MET A 176 -14.15 3.04 7.51
CA MET A 176 -14.52 1.92 8.39
C MET A 176 -15.37 2.40 9.58
N MET A 177 -15.03 3.55 10.15
CA MET A 177 -15.77 4.16 11.26
C MET A 177 -16.14 5.62 10.96
N PRO A 178 -17.43 6.00 10.99
CA PRO A 178 -17.84 7.38 10.80
C PRO A 178 -17.16 8.31 11.81
N GLY A 179 -16.52 9.37 11.31
CA GLY A 179 -15.85 10.38 12.14
C GLY A 179 -14.41 10.05 12.53
N LEU A 180 -13.87 8.90 12.10
CA LEU A 180 -12.46 8.56 12.28
C LEU A 180 -11.79 8.43 10.91
N GLN A 181 -10.76 9.23 10.66
CA GLN A 181 -9.99 9.15 9.42
C GLN A 181 -9.06 7.94 9.49
N SER A 182 -9.26 7.01 8.58
CA SER A 182 -8.42 5.85 8.37
C SER A 182 -8.19 5.61 6.90
N TYR A 183 -7.13 4.85 6.62
CA TYR A 183 -6.68 4.64 5.26
C TYR A 183 -6.34 3.17 5.02
N GLN A 184 -6.49 2.75 3.78
CA GLN A 184 -6.05 1.45 3.30
C GLN A 184 -4.89 1.66 2.33
N ILE A 185 -3.80 0.91 2.53
CA ILE A 185 -2.68 0.89 1.58
C ILE A 185 -2.98 -0.17 0.52
N GLN A 186 -2.74 0.17 -0.74
CA GLN A 186 -2.92 -0.73 -1.88
C GLN A 186 -1.68 -0.72 -2.77
N ASN A 187 -1.39 -1.86 -3.37
CA ASN A 187 -0.40 -1.98 -4.44
C ASN A 187 -1.11 -2.01 -5.80
N CYS A 188 -0.75 -1.10 -6.71
CA CYS A 188 -1.40 -0.89 -8.00
C CYS A 188 -0.38 -0.87 -9.16
N PRO A 189 0.12 -2.04 -9.60
CA PRO A 189 1.22 -2.13 -10.55
C PRO A 189 1.01 -1.35 -11.87
N PHE A 190 -0.21 -1.34 -12.40
CA PHE A 190 -0.55 -0.68 -13.67
C PHE A 190 -0.28 0.84 -13.67
N LYS A 191 -0.30 1.49 -12.49
CA LYS A 191 -0.06 2.94 -12.40
C LYS A 191 1.40 3.33 -12.63
N CYS A 192 2.32 2.37 -12.55
CA CYS A 192 3.76 2.58 -12.72
C CYS A 192 4.34 1.74 -13.89
N GLY A 193 3.50 1.43 -14.89
CA GLY A 193 3.96 0.80 -16.14
C GLY A 193 3.90 -0.72 -16.18
N SER A 194 3.06 -1.37 -15.37
CA SER A 194 2.74 -2.80 -15.61
C SER A 194 1.93 -2.93 -16.90
N SER A 195 2.42 -3.76 -17.81
CA SER A 195 1.77 -4.10 -19.09
C SER A 195 0.86 -5.32 -18.98
N ASP A 196 0.65 -5.86 -17.79
CA ASP A 196 -0.33 -6.94 -17.58
C ASP A 196 -1.74 -6.34 -17.72
N ASP A 197 -2.65 -7.05 -18.40
CA ASP A 197 -4.01 -6.60 -18.79
C ASP A 197 -4.96 -6.30 -17.60
N GLY A 198 -4.45 -6.22 -16.37
CA GLY A 198 -5.22 -5.97 -15.15
C GLY A 198 -5.03 -4.55 -14.61
N PHE A 199 -6.07 -3.72 -14.68
CA PHE A 199 -6.18 -2.48 -13.90
C PHE A 199 -6.53 -2.76 -12.43
N THR A 200 -5.80 -3.68 -11.80
CA THR A 200 -6.12 -4.20 -10.47
C THR A 200 -5.22 -3.56 -9.42
N CYS A 201 -5.84 -3.13 -8.33
CA CYS A 201 -5.17 -2.75 -7.10
C CYS A 201 -5.42 -3.83 -6.04
N TYR A 202 -4.37 -4.22 -5.35
CA TYR A 202 -4.42 -5.23 -4.29
C TYR A 202 -4.32 -4.57 -2.94
N ASN A 203 -5.22 -4.91 -2.02
CA ASN A 203 -5.14 -4.46 -0.64
C ASN A 203 -3.86 -5.02 0.01
N VAL A 204 -3.20 -4.18 0.80
CA VAL A 204 -2.01 -4.54 1.56
C VAL A 204 -2.38 -4.54 3.04
N GLY A 205 -2.16 -5.66 3.71
CA GLY A 205 -2.53 -5.84 5.11
C GLY A 205 -1.65 -6.87 5.80
N VAL A 206 -1.95 -7.14 7.08
CA VAL A 206 -1.17 -8.05 7.89
C VAL A 206 -1.56 -9.50 7.59
N VAL A 207 -0.54 -10.31 7.35
CA VAL A 207 -0.58 -11.73 7.04
C VAL A 207 0.26 -12.44 8.08
N THR A 208 -0.31 -13.43 8.77
CA THR A 208 0.38 -14.09 9.89
C THR A 208 1.04 -15.39 9.45
N ASP A 209 2.31 -15.57 9.79
CA ASP A 209 3.01 -16.83 9.53
C ASP A 209 2.59 -17.96 10.51
N VAL A 210 3.17 -19.15 10.34
CA VAL A 210 2.97 -20.30 11.24
C VAL A 210 3.48 -20.12 12.67
N ASP A 211 4.31 -19.10 12.93
CA ASP A 211 4.89 -18.80 14.24
C ASP A 211 4.13 -17.68 14.97
N GLY A 212 3.25 -16.96 14.28
CA GLY A 212 2.50 -15.83 14.85
C GLY A 212 3.07 -14.46 14.52
N ASN A 213 4.10 -14.38 13.68
CA ASN A 213 4.66 -13.11 13.23
C ASN A 213 3.77 -12.49 12.16
N GLY A 214 3.48 -11.20 12.29
CA GLY A 214 2.69 -10.44 11.32
C GLY A 214 3.57 -9.84 10.23
N TYR A 215 3.47 -10.35 9.01
CA TYR A 215 4.07 -9.81 7.80
C TYR A 215 3.09 -8.90 7.08
N LEU A 216 3.60 -7.87 6.42
CA LEU A 216 2.78 -7.09 5.50
C LEU A 216 2.77 -7.80 4.13
N GLY A 217 1.60 -7.94 3.52
CA GLY A 217 1.45 -8.61 2.23
C GLY A 217 0.15 -8.26 1.53
N ARG A 218 -0.02 -8.71 0.29
CA ARG A 218 -1.30 -8.58 -0.41
C ARG A 218 -2.31 -9.51 0.25
N THR A 219 -3.43 -8.96 0.71
CA THR A 219 -4.47 -9.72 1.40
C THR A 219 -5.81 -8.98 1.35
N ASP A 220 -6.90 -9.74 1.36
CA ASP A 220 -8.25 -9.20 1.53
C ASP A 220 -8.59 -8.89 2.99
N ALA A 221 -7.70 -9.25 3.93
CA ALA A 221 -7.86 -8.90 5.33
C ALA A 221 -7.81 -7.37 5.51
N MET A 222 -8.77 -6.83 6.25
CA MET A 222 -8.81 -5.40 6.55
C MET A 222 -7.64 -5.02 7.45
N PHE A 223 -6.88 -4.01 7.03
CA PHE A 223 -5.81 -3.42 7.83
C PHE A 223 -5.86 -1.90 7.69
N PRO A 224 -6.89 -1.26 8.28
CA PRO A 224 -7.00 0.19 8.27
C PRO A 224 -5.88 0.79 9.11
N VAL A 225 -5.23 1.81 8.58
CA VAL A 225 -4.10 2.48 9.21
C VAL A 225 -4.35 3.97 9.40
N VAL A 226 -3.61 4.54 10.35
CA VAL A 226 -3.45 5.98 10.55
C VAL A 226 -1.97 6.33 10.48
N PHE A 227 -1.69 7.60 10.16
CA PHE A 227 -0.34 8.12 10.11
C PHE A 227 -0.08 9.00 11.34
N GLU A 228 1.06 8.81 11.99
CA GLU A 228 1.51 9.68 13.08
C GLU A 228 2.89 10.25 12.75
N SER A 229 3.06 11.57 12.84
CA SER A 229 4.34 12.20 12.54
C SER A 229 5.44 11.71 13.48
N SER A 230 6.62 11.37 12.93
CA SER A 230 7.75 10.93 13.76
C SER A 230 8.43 12.07 14.51
N TYR A 231 8.26 13.32 14.07
CA TYR A 231 8.82 14.51 14.73
C TYR A 231 8.05 14.96 15.98
N GLY A 232 6.98 14.23 16.34
CA GLY A 232 6.09 14.58 17.43
C GLY A 232 5.19 15.77 17.08
N THR A 233 4.05 15.87 17.77
CA THR A 233 3.25 17.08 17.75
C THR A 233 4.00 18.15 18.55
N TYR A 234 4.58 19.16 17.89
CA TYR A 234 4.92 20.39 18.61
C TYR A 234 3.61 20.98 19.14
N VAL A 235 3.38 20.80 20.44
CA VAL A 235 2.27 21.39 21.19
C VAL A 235 2.58 22.85 21.51
#